data_AF-N9D1Q0-F1
#
_entry.id   AF-N9D1Q0-F1
#
_cell.length_a   1.000
_cell.length_b   1.000
_cell.length_c   1.000
_cell.angle_alpha   90.00
_cell.angle_beta   90.00
_cell.angle_gamma   90.00
#
_symmetry.space_group_name_H-M   'P 1'
#
loop_
_entity.id
_entity.type
_entity.pdbx_description
1 polymer ?
#
loop_
_entity_poly.entity_id
_entity_poly.type
_entity_poly.pdbx_seq_one_letter_code
_entity_poly.pdbx_strand_id
1 'polypeptide(L)' 'MMDKFIINQNPQANGVYEVHNATQGCNYLPHITQQNLLGFFATSDLALKRAKMNWPREKIKVCIHCCSEA' A
#
# COMPACT_ATOMS: atom_id res chain seq x y z
N MET A 1 -10.25 0.40 14.92
CA MET A 1 -10.94 0.55 13.62
C MET A 1 -10.01 -0.03 12.54
N MET A 2 -10.52 -0.49 11.40
CA MET A 2 -9.70 -1.04 10.30
C MET A 2 -9.80 -0.13 9.08
N ASP A 3 -8.68 0.10 8.41
CA ASP A 3 -8.57 0.95 7.23
C ASP A 3 -8.38 0.12 5.96
N LYS A 4 -8.85 0.64 4.83
CA LYS A 4 -8.71 0.04 3.51
C LYS A 4 -7.30 0.31 2.99
N PHE A 5 -6.55 -0.74 2.68
CA PHE A 5 -5.22 -0.62 2.10
C PHE A 5 -5.19 -1.15 0.66
N ILE A 6 -4.46 -0.43 -0.18
CA ILE A 6 -4.21 -0.80 -1.58
C ILE A 6 -2.70 -0.86 -1.82
N ILE A 7 -2.28 -1.58 -2.85
CA ILE A 7 -0.93 -1.49 -3.41
C ILE A 7 -1.02 -0.86 -4.80
N ASN A 8 -0.10 0.07 -5.08
CA ASN A 8 0.10 0.60 -6.41
C ASN A 8 0.74 -0.46 -7.30
N GLN A 9 0.07 -0.87 -8.39
CA GLN A 9 0.58 -1.85 -9.36
C GLN A 9 1.64 -1.29 -10.30
N ASN A 10 1.87 0.02 -10.29
CA ASN A 10 2.94 0.65 -11.03
C ASN A 10 4.07 1.00 -10.05
N PRO A 11 5.24 0.35 -10.14
CA PRO A 11 6.35 0.65 -9.25
C PRO A 11 6.87 2.07 -9.47
N GLN A 12 7.44 2.65 -8.42
CA GLN A 12 8.25 3.87 -8.53
C GLN A 12 9.44 3.67 -9.47
N ALA A 13 10.09 4.76 -9.87
CA ALA A 13 11.27 4.73 -10.75
C ALA A 13 12.41 3.81 -10.25
N ASN A 14 12.48 3.53 -8.95
CA ASN A 14 13.46 2.62 -8.33
C ASN A 14 13.00 1.14 -8.25
N GLY A 15 11.84 0.82 -8.84
CA GLY A 15 11.25 -0.51 -8.83
C GLY A 15 10.47 -0.87 -7.56
N VAL A 16 10.19 0.09 -6.66
CA VAL A 16 9.44 -0.17 -5.42
C VAL A 16 7.94 0.01 -5.63
N TYR A 17 7.16 -0.99 -5.25
CA TYR A 17 5.72 -0.92 -5.14
C TYR A 17 5.32 -0.35 -3.77
N GLU A 18 4.34 0.55 -3.75
CA GLU A 18 3.91 1.23 -2.52
C GLU A 18 2.52 0.80 -2.06
N VAL A 19 2.40 0.57 -0.76
CA VAL A 19 1.13 0.36 -0.06
C VAL A 19 0.59 1.69 0.47
N HIS A 20 -0.67 1.99 0.19
CA HIS A 20 -1.34 3.21 0.64
C HIS A 20 -2.57 2.90 1.50
N ASN A 21 -2.83 3.78 2.46
CA ASN A 21 -4.09 3.83 3.20
C ASN A 21 -5.12 4.62 2.39
N ALA A 22 -6.09 3.92 1.81
CA ALA A 22 -7.14 4.51 0.98
C ALA A 22 -8.36 4.98 1.79
N THR A 23 -8.45 4.66 3.08
CA THR A 23 -9.49 5.22 3.98
C THR A 23 -9.12 6.63 4.42
N GLN A 24 -7.88 6.83 4.89
CA GLN A 24 -7.38 8.16 5.28
C GLN A 24 -7.14 9.06 4.07
N GLY A 25 -6.93 8.46 2.90
CA GLY A 25 -6.58 9.17 1.67
C GLY A 25 -5.09 9.50 1.61
N CYS A 26 -4.62 9.80 0.40
CA CYS A 26 -3.22 10.16 0.14
C CYS A 26 -3.16 11.06 -1.09
N ASN A 27 -2.36 12.11 -1.06
CA ASN A 27 -2.12 12.95 -2.25
C ASN A 27 -1.39 12.20 -3.36
N TYR A 28 -0.71 11.10 -3.00
CA TYR A 28 0.04 10.24 -3.91
C TYR A 28 -0.71 8.92 -4.18
N LEU A 29 -2.02 8.88 -3.95
CA LEU A 29 -2.80 7.69 -4.28
C LEU A 29 -2.69 7.41 -5.79
N PRO A 30 -2.35 6.18 -6.21
CA PRO A 30 -2.26 5.85 -7.63
C PRO A 30 -3.63 5.97 -8.31
N HIS A 31 -3.62 6.06 -9.64
CA HIS A 31 -4.85 6.04 -10.43
C HIS A 31 -5.65 4.76 -10.13
N ILE A 32 -7.00 4.83 -10.18
CA ILE A 32 -7.86 3.71 -9.79
C ILE A 32 -7.57 2.41 -10.55
N THR A 33 -7.14 2.52 -11.82
CA THR A 33 -6.76 1.37 -12.66
C THR A 33 -5.42 0.73 -12.28
N GLN A 34 -4.63 1.38 -11.42
CA GLN A 34 -3.36 0.90 -10.88
C GLN A 34 -3.48 0.51 -9.40
N GLN A 35 -4.68 0.53 -8.82
CA GLN A 35 -4.92 0.11 -7.45
C GLN A 35 -5.27 -1.37 -7.39
N ASN A 36 -4.52 -2.13 -6.61
CA ASN A 36 -4.93 -3.47 -6.20
C ASN A 36 -5.29 -3.48 -4.71
N LEU A 37 -6.48 -3.95 -4.38
CA LEU A 37 -6.98 -4.02 -3.01
C LEU A 37 -6.26 -5.11 -2.22
N LEU A 38 -5.57 -4.71 -1.14
CA LEU A 38 -4.96 -5.67 -0.20
C LEU A 38 -5.97 -6.18 0.82
N GLY A 39 -6.93 -5.34 1.20
CA GLY A 39 -7.95 -5.64 2.19
C GLY A 39 -8.09 -4.53 3.24
N PHE A 40 -8.71 -4.88 4.37
CA PHE A 40 -8.90 -3.99 5.51
C PHE A 40 -8.00 -4.44 6.66
N PHE A 41 -7.21 -3.54 7.21
CA PHE A 41 -6.23 -3.84 8.24
C PHE A 41 -6.23 -2.81 9.36
N ALA A 42 -5.83 -3.22 10.56
CA ALA A 42 -5.68 -2.30 11.69
C ALA A 42 -4.46 -1.37 11.51
N THR A 43 -3.42 -1.81 10.81
CA THR A 43 -2.18 -1.04 10.59
C THR A 43 -1.63 -1.26 9.19
N SER A 44 -0.82 -0.30 8.72
CA SER A 44 -0.09 -0.38 7.46
C SER A 44 0.91 -1.54 7.43
N ASP A 45 1.47 -1.94 8.59
CA ASP A 45 2.36 -3.09 8.72
C ASP A 45 1.69 -4.42 8.39
N LEU A 46 0.44 -4.60 8.84
CA LEU A 46 -0.35 -5.79 8.51
C LEU A 46 -0.64 -5.84 7.00
N ALA A 47 -0.96 -4.68 6.41
CA ALA A 47 -1.14 -4.57 4.97
C ALA A 47 0.17 -4.85 4.20
N LEU A 48 1.32 -4.35 4.68
CA LEU A 48 2.63 -4.61 4.08
C LEU A 48 2.99 -6.10 4.13
N LYS A 49 2.75 -6.77 5.26
CA LYS A 49 2.93 -8.22 5.39
C LYS A 49 2.06 -8.96 4.37
N ARG A 50 0.79 -8.57 4.23
CA ARG A 50 -0.12 -9.15 3.22
C ARG A 50 0.42 -8.97 1.80
N ALA A 51 0.89 -7.77 1.46
CA ALA A 51 1.45 -7.49 0.15
C ALA A 51 2.69 -8.36 -0.13
N LYS A 52 3.62 -8.46 0.81
CA LYS A 52 4.84 -9.29 0.67
C LYS A 52 4.52 -10.79 0.56
N MET A 53 3.45 -11.27 1.17
CA MET A 53 3.00 -12.66 0.98
C MET A 53 2.46 -12.91 -0.44
N ASN A 54 1.76 -11.93 -1.02
CA ASN A 54 1.22 -12.04 -2.38
C ASN A 54 2.30 -11.89 -3.45
N TRP A 55 3.30 -11.03 -3.22
CA TRP A 55 4.39 -10.74 -4.17
C TRP A 55 5.77 -10.86 -3.48
N PRO A 56 6.21 -12.08 -3.14
CA PRO A 56 7.42 -12.29 -2.33
C PRO A 56 8.74 -11.92 -3.02
N ARG A 57 8.73 -11.73 -4.34
CA ARG A 57 9.92 -11.33 -5.12
C ARG A 57 10.01 -9.82 -5.36
N GLU A 58 8.94 -9.08 -5.10
CA GLU A 58 8.88 -7.65 -5.41
C GLU A 58 9.40 -6.80 -4.24
N LYS A 59 9.95 -5.62 -4.57
CA LYS A 59 10.32 -4.64 -3.56
C LYS A 59 9.07 -3.86 -3.15
N ILE A 60 8.58 -4.09 -1.94
CA ILE A 60 7.35 -3.44 -1.45
C ILE A 60 7.64 -2.65 -0.18
N LYS A 61 7.16 -1.41 -0.14
CA LYS A 61 7.19 -0.53 1.03
C LYS A 61 5.82 0.10 1.26
N VAL A 62 5.62 0.72 2.42
CA VAL A 62 4.45 1.56 2.67
C VAL A 62 4.75 3.00 2.25
N CYS A 63 3.74 3.72 1.77
CA CYS A 63 3.86 5.13 1.45
C CYS A 63 4.03 5.96 2.74
N ILE A 64 5.13 6.69 2.85
CA ILE A 64 5.45 7.48 4.05
C ILE A 64 4.44 8.59 4.35
N HIS A 65 3.64 9.01 3.36
CA HIS A 65 2.72 10.15 3.51
C HIS A 65 1.36 9.78 4.10
N CYS A 66 0.89 8.56 3.87
CA CYS A 66 -0.42 8.10 4.37
C CYS A 66 -0.34 6.87 5.29
N CYS A 67 0.87 6.31 5.41
CA CYS A 67 1.15 5.16 6.27
C CYS A 67 2.21 5.50 7.32
N SER A 68 2.38 6.78 7.66
CA SER A 68 3.15 7.20 8.83
C SER A 68 2.58 6.50 10.06
N GLU A 69 3.44 5.86 10.84
CA GLU A 69 3.06 5.13 12.04
C GLU A 69 2.15 6.01 12.92
N ALA A 70 1.02 5.44 13.35
CA ALA A 70 0.22 6.00 14.44
C ALA A 70 0.90 5.66 15.77
#